data_AF-A0A4Y2L5B3-F1
#
_entry.id   AF-A0A4Y2L5B3-F1
#
_cell.length_a   1.000
_cell.length_b   1.000
_cell.length_c   1.000
_cell.angle_alpha   90.00
_cell.angle_beta   90.00
_cell.angle_gamma   90.00
#
_symmetry.space_group_name_H-M   'P 1'
#
loop_
_entity.id
_entity.type
_entity.pdbx_description
1 polymer ?
#
loop_
_entity_poly.entity_id
_entity_poly.type
_entity_poly.pdbx_seq_one_letter_code
_entity_poly.pdbx_strand_id
1 'polypeptide(L)'
;MALMIEKGIRGGISQCCNRYAKANNKYMKEYDKNKESNYLMYLDANNLYGWAMSQYLPYGGFRWVEEINVENIPDISEKVYIVEVDLEYPKESHDFHTDLPLAPEKKVPDGSKLEKLLTTLYDKTNYVVHYKSLKQYSEMG
;
A
#
# COMPACT_ATOMS: atom_id res chain seq x y z
N MET A 1 -21.51 -8.45 5.45
CA MET A 1 -20.37 -7.94 6.25
C MET A 1 -19.14 -8.82 6.08
N ALA A 2 -19.18 -10.12 6.40
CA ALA A 2 -18.05 -11.03 6.23
C ALA A 2 -17.44 -10.97 4.81
N LEU A 3 -18.27 -11.09 3.77
CA LEU A 3 -17.81 -11.00 2.37
C LEU A 3 -17.11 -9.67 2.02
N MET A 4 -17.58 -8.55 2.56
CA MET A 4 -16.92 -7.24 2.37
C MET A 4 -15.55 -7.24 3.04
N ILE A 5 -15.46 -7.73 4.28
CA ILE A 5 -14.19 -7.82 5.00
C ILE A 5 -13.21 -8.72 4.24
N GLU A 6 -13.65 -9.90 3.79
CA GLU A 6 -12.84 -10.85 3.01
C GLU A 6 -12.33 -10.23 1.69
N LYS A 7 -13.18 -9.47 0.99
CA LYS A 7 -12.80 -8.70 -0.21
C LYS A 7 -11.70 -7.67 0.08
N GLY A 8 -11.70 -7.11 1.30
CA GLY A 8 -10.68 -6.17 1.78
C GLY A 8 -9.38 -6.83 2.25
N ILE A 9 -9.32 -8.16 2.42
CA ILE A 9 -8.10 -8.85 2.86
C ILE A 9 -7.12 -8.94 1.68
N ARG A 10 -5.90 -8.42 1.90
CA ARG A 10 -4.75 -8.55 0.97
C ARG A 10 -3.58 -9.22 1.66
N GLY A 11 -2.73 -9.86 0.84
CA GLY A 11 -1.46 -10.43 1.28
C GLY A 11 -0.33 -9.40 1.27
N GLY A 12 0.90 -9.87 1.43
CA GLY A 12 2.09 -9.04 1.24
C GLY A 12 2.25 -8.59 -0.21
N ILE A 13 2.68 -7.35 -0.40
CA ILE A 13 3.05 -6.81 -1.70
C ILE A 13 4.43 -7.34 -2.07
N SER A 14 4.56 -7.88 -3.28
CA SER A 14 5.84 -8.28 -3.87
C SER A 14 5.94 -7.65 -5.25
N GLN A 15 6.82 -6.65 -5.37
CA GLN A 15 6.95 -5.85 -6.59
C GLN A 15 8.42 -5.67 -6.97
N CYS A 16 8.70 -5.64 -8.28
CA CYS A 16 10.01 -5.32 -8.84
C CYS A 16 9.83 -4.22 -9.88
N CYS A 17 10.14 -2.98 -9.49
CA CYS A 17 9.87 -1.77 -10.28
C CYS A 17 11.05 -1.43 -11.18
N ASN A 18 12.26 -1.60 -10.65
CA ASN A 18 13.48 -1.50 -11.42
C ASN A 18 14.18 -2.87 -11.50
N ARG A 19 14.37 -3.38 -12.71
CA ARG A 19 14.97 -4.71 -12.97
C ARG A 19 16.49 -4.74 -12.72
N TYR A 20 17.16 -3.59 -12.78
CA TYR A 20 18.60 -3.52 -12.58
C TYR A 20 19.02 -2.17 -12.01
N ALA A 21 19.76 -2.20 -10.91
CA ALA A 21 20.38 -1.02 -10.33
C ALA A 21 21.86 -1.32 -10.05
N LYS A 22 22.73 -0.36 -10.38
CA LYS A 22 24.16 -0.40 -10.06
C LYS A 22 24.56 0.91 -9.43
N ALA A 23 25.07 0.85 -8.20
CA ALA A 23 25.61 2.02 -7.53
C ALA A 23 27.06 2.31 -7.95
N ASN A 24 27.38 3.58 -8.15
CA ASN A 24 28.74 4.10 -8.23
C ASN A 24 29.32 4.28 -6.82
N ASN A 25 29.53 3.17 -6.11
CA ASN A 25 29.99 3.22 -4.73
C ASN A 25 31.53 3.38 -4.67
N LYS A 26 32.01 4.45 -4.02
CA LYS A 26 33.45 4.78 -3.89
C LYS A 26 34.33 3.70 -3.24
N TYR A 27 33.74 2.75 -2.53
CA TYR A 27 34.45 1.64 -1.90
C TYR A 27 34.57 0.40 -2.81
N MET A 28 33.99 0.42 -4.01
CA MET A 28 34.00 -0.70 -4.96
C MET A 28 35.12 -0.54 -6.00
N LYS A 29 35.64 -1.66 -6.51
CA LYS A 29 36.74 -1.67 -7.51
C LYS A 29 36.39 -0.95 -8.82
N GLU A 30 35.11 -0.97 -9.20
CA GLU A 30 34.61 -0.38 -10.45
C GLU A 30 34.13 1.06 -10.28
N TYR A 31 34.53 1.74 -9.21
CA TYR A 31 34.16 3.13 -8.96
C TYR A 31 34.69 4.08 -10.05
N ASP A 32 33.79 4.90 -10.58
CA ASP A 32 34.11 5.98 -11.52
C ASP A 32 34.23 7.30 -10.76
N LYS A 33 35.46 7.83 -10.68
CA LYS A 33 35.79 9.11 -10.01
C LYS A 33 35.13 10.32 -10.69
N ASN A 34 34.69 10.21 -11.93
CA ASN A 34 34.04 11.30 -12.66
C ASN A 34 32.54 11.39 -12.39
N LYS A 35 31.97 10.42 -11.66
CA LYS A 35 30.55 10.39 -11.28
C LYS A 35 30.40 10.55 -9.78
N GLU A 36 29.27 11.11 -9.37
CA GLU A 36 28.90 11.20 -7.96
C GLU A 36 28.85 9.81 -7.33
N SER A 37 29.30 9.69 -6.08
CA SER A 37 29.23 8.43 -5.34
C SER A 37 27.81 8.20 -4.83
N ASN A 38 27.23 7.04 -5.11
CA ASN A 38 25.94 6.64 -4.55
C ASN A 38 25.98 5.19 -4.03
N TYR A 39 24.90 4.77 -3.38
CA TYR A 39 24.80 3.50 -2.67
C TYR A 39 23.45 2.84 -2.95
N LEU A 40 23.40 1.51 -2.87
CA LEU A 40 22.14 0.78 -2.76
C LEU A 40 21.86 0.55 -1.28
N MET A 41 20.63 0.80 -0.87
CA MET A 41 20.16 0.57 0.49
C MET A 41 19.26 -0.65 0.51
N TYR A 42 19.49 -1.55 1.46
CA TYR A 42 18.61 -2.66 1.75
C TYR A 42 17.96 -2.40 3.11
N LEU A 43 16.63 -2.37 3.13
CA LEU A 43 15.83 -2.14 4.32
C LEU A 43 15.01 -3.39 4.60
N ASP A 44 15.04 -3.84 5.86
CA ASP A 44 14.23 -4.96 6.34
C ASP A 44 13.58 -4.57 7.68
N ALA A 45 12.28 -4.82 7.80
CA ALA A 45 11.52 -4.51 8.99
C ALA A 45 11.50 -5.72 9.93
N ASN A 46 12.12 -5.57 11.10
CA ASN A 46 12.12 -6.60 12.14
C ASN A 46 10.70 -6.88 12.65
N ASN A 47 10.21 -8.11 12.47
CA ASN A 47 8.91 -8.57 12.97
C ASN A 47 7.72 -7.69 12.52
N LEU A 48 7.61 -7.45 11.21
CA LEU A 48 6.56 -6.60 10.62
C LEU A 48 5.14 -6.97 11.08
N TYR A 49 4.77 -8.25 11.01
CA TYR A 49 3.43 -8.70 11.46
C TYR A 49 3.25 -8.58 12.97
N GLY A 50 4.29 -8.83 13.78
CA GLY A 50 4.21 -8.63 15.23
C GLY A 50 4.00 -7.17 15.61
N TRP A 51 4.64 -6.24 14.90
CA TRP A 51 4.38 -4.81 15.05
C TRP A 51 2.95 -4.44 14.62
N ALA A 52 2.43 -5.03 13.54
CA ALA A 52 1.04 -4.80 13.12
C ALA A 52 0.03 -5.37 14.15
N MET A 53 0.35 -6.51 14.77
CA MET A 53 -0.46 -7.13 15.82
C MET A 53 -0.45 -6.38 17.15
N SER A 54 0.52 -5.49 17.38
CA SER A 54 0.54 -4.63 18.57
C SER A 54 -0.32 -3.36 18.41
N GLN A 55 -0.88 -3.13 17.21
CA GLN A 55 -1.79 -2.03 16.94
C GLN A 55 -3.22 -2.34 17.43
N TYR A 56 -4.07 -1.32 17.51
CA TYR A 56 -5.50 -1.51 17.78
C TYR A 56 -6.17 -2.26 16.62
N LEU A 57 -6.60 -3.50 16.87
CA LEU A 57 -7.25 -4.37 15.88
C LEU A 57 -8.74 -4.58 16.19
N PRO A 58 -9.61 -4.68 15.16
CA PRO A 58 -11.00 -5.06 15.35
C PRO A 58 -11.09 -6.50 15.84
N TYR A 59 -11.83 -6.74 16.93
CA TYR A 59 -12.04 -8.08 17.49
C TYR A 59 -13.51 -8.44 17.72
N GLY A 60 -14.45 -7.51 17.63
CA GLY A 60 -15.87 -7.78 17.87
C GLY A 60 -16.76 -6.54 17.74
N GLY A 61 -18.07 -6.73 17.94
CA GLY A 61 -19.05 -5.63 17.94
C GLY A 61 -19.32 -5.01 16.56
N PHE A 62 -19.08 -5.77 15.48
CA PHE A 62 -19.24 -5.26 14.12
C PHE A 62 -20.70 -4.87 13.84
N ARG A 63 -20.89 -3.68 13.30
CA ARG A 63 -22.19 -3.13 12.90
C ARG A 63 -22.02 -2.25 11.67
N TRP A 64 -23.07 -2.19 10.86
CA TRP A 64 -23.13 -1.23 9.76
C TRP A 64 -23.36 0.18 10.29
N VAL A 65 -22.80 1.16 9.58
CA VAL A 65 -22.96 2.59 9.84
C VAL A 65 -23.21 3.23 8.48
N GLU A 66 -24.22 4.08 8.37
CA GLU A 66 -24.66 4.64 7.08
C GLU A 66 -23.75 5.77 6.59
N GLU A 67 -23.35 6.68 7.47
CA GLU A 67 -22.48 7.79 7.13
C GLU A 67 -21.31 7.90 8.09
N ILE A 68 -20.12 8.13 7.52
CA ILE A 68 -18.92 8.41 8.29
C ILE A 68 -18.02 9.38 7.55
N ASN A 69 -17.50 10.37 8.28
CA ASN A 69 -16.38 11.17 7.82
C ASN A 69 -15.08 10.55 8.35
N VAL A 70 -14.32 9.92 7.46
CA VAL A 70 -13.07 9.21 7.81
C VAL A 70 -11.98 10.16 8.30
N GLU A 71 -11.92 11.39 7.80
CA GLU A 71 -10.90 12.38 8.12
C GLU A 71 -10.91 12.75 9.60
N ASN A 72 -12.11 12.82 10.19
CA ASN A 72 -12.33 13.21 11.58
C ASN A 72 -12.06 12.10 12.62
N ILE A 73 -11.75 10.87 12.17
CA ILE A 73 -11.52 9.74 13.09
C ILE A 73 -10.09 9.84 13.64
N PRO A 74 -9.85 9.86 14.96
CA PRO A 74 -8.49 9.85 15.50
C PRO A 74 -7.73 8.57 15.13
N ASP A 75 -6.41 8.66 15.00
CA ASP A 75 -5.57 7.48 14.71
C ASP A 75 -5.59 6.43 15.82
N ILE A 76 -5.92 6.84 17.05
CA ILE A 76 -6.17 5.93 18.17
C ILE A 76 -7.61 6.13 18.60
N SER A 77 -8.43 5.11 18.38
CA SER A 77 -9.86 5.13 18.65
C SER A 77 -10.32 3.75 19.11
N GLU A 78 -11.28 3.72 20.03
CA GLU A 78 -11.94 2.48 20.47
C GLU A 78 -12.76 1.83 19.35
N LYS A 79 -13.18 2.63 18.37
CA LYS A 79 -13.92 2.18 17.19
C LYS A 79 -13.03 2.29 15.96
N VAL A 80 -13.05 1.26 15.15
CA VAL A 80 -12.38 1.22 13.85
C VAL A 80 -13.42 1.07 12.75
N TYR A 81 -13.06 1.55 11.57
CA TYR A 81 -13.95 1.57 10.43
C TYR A 81 -13.28 0.94 9.22
N ILE A 82 -14.05 0.11 8.54
CA ILE A 82 -13.72 -0.48 7.26
C ILE A 82 -14.78 0.06 6.30
N VAL A 83 -14.34 0.72 5.24
CA VAL A 83 -15.22 1.40 4.30
C VAL A 83 -15.08 0.76 2.92
N GLU A 84 -16.16 0.78 2.13
CA GLU A 84 -16.14 0.48 0.71
C GLU A 84 -16.32 1.80 -0.05
N VAL A 85 -15.33 2.19 -0.86
CA VAL A 85 -15.29 3.49 -1.52
C VAL A 85 -14.79 3.35 -2.96
N ASP A 86 -15.14 4.30 -3.80
CA ASP A 86 -14.46 4.50 -5.08
C ASP A 86 -13.27 5.43 -4.87
N LEU A 87 -12.13 5.11 -5.51
CA LEU A 87 -10.90 5.89 -5.43
C LEU A 87 -10.52 6.33 -6.84
N GLU A 88 -10.43 7.64 -7.05
CA GLU A 88 -9.77 8.21 -8.23
C GLU A 88 -8.26 8.23 -7.99
N TYR A 89 -7.47 7.86 -8.99
CA TYR A 89 -6.00 7.90 -8.93
C TYR A 89 -5.50 9.06 -9.81
N PRO A 90 -5.13 10.21 -9.22
CA PRO A 90 -4.78 11.39 -9.98
C PRO A 90 -3.52 11.18 -10.83
N LYS A 91 -3.54 11.69 -12.07
CA LYS A 91 -2.42 11.51 -13.01
C LYS A 91 -1.14 12.19 -12.54
N GLU A 92 -1.29 13.32 -11.87
CA GLU A 92 -0.20 14.08 -11.24
C GLU A 92 0.59 13.26 -10.22
N SER A 93 -0.03 12.26 -9.59
CA SER A 93 0.61 11.40 -8.59
C SER A 93 1.33 10.19 -9.21
N HIS A 94 1.20 9.96 -10.52
CA HIS A 94 1.73 8.76 -11.17
C HIS A 94 3.26 8.67 -11.11
N ASP A 95 3.95 9.77 -11.42
CA ASP A 95 5.42 9.78 -11.42
C ASP A 95 5.98 9.50 -10.02
N PHE A 96 5.35 10.09 -8.98
CA PHE A 96 5.75 9.86 -7.59
C PHE A 96 5.42 8.44 -7.11
N HIS A 97 4.31 7.88 -7.57
CA HIS A 97 3.83 6.55 -7.16
C HIS A 97 4.31 5.40 -8.05
N THR A 98 5.13 5.65 -9.07
CA THR A 98 5.53 4.64 -10.07
C THR A 98 6.18 3.41 -9.44
N ASP A 99 7.00 3.60 -8.40
CA ASP A 99 7.68 2.51 -7.72
C ASP A 99 6.82 1.79 -6.67
N LEU A 100 5.83 2.46 -6.07
CA LEU A 100 4.97 1.82 -5.09
C LEU A 100 3.56 2.42 -5.15
N PRO A 101 2.74 2.01 -6.14
CA PRO A 101 1.36 2.47 -6.25
C PRO A 101 0.56 2.15 -5.01
N LEU A 102 -0.30 3.09 -4.62
CA LEU A 102 -1.20 2.95 -3.48
C LEU A 102 -2.38 2.04 -3.83
N ALA A 103 -3.13 1.66 -2.80
CA ALA A 103 -4.37 0.91 -2.92
C ALA A 103 -4.25 -0.37 -3.78
N PRO A 104 -3.38 -1.33 -3.44
CA PRO A 104 -3.23 -2.56 -4.21
C PRO A 104 -4.55 -3.36 -4.25
N GLU A 105 -4.79 -4.04 -5.37
CA GLU A 105 -6.05 -4.73 -5.65
C GLU A 105 -5.81 -6.15 -6.18
N LYS A 106 -6.74 -7.04 -5.88
CA LYS A 106 -6.73 -8.40 -6.41
C LYS A 106 -7.41 -8.42 -7.77
N LYS A 107 -6.66 -8.73 -8.83
CA LYS A 107 -7.15 -8.85 -10.20
C LYS A 107 -6.41 -9.98 -10.93
N VAL A 108 -7.03 -10.51 -11.97
CA VAL A 108 -6.34 -11.40 -12.91
C VAL A 108 -5.63 -10.51 -13.93
N PRO A 109 -4.28 -10.46 -13.94
CA PRO A 109 -3.56 -9.66 -14.92
C PRO A 109 -3.65 -10.27 -16.31
N ASP A 110 -3.44 -9.44 -17.33
CA ASP A 110 -3.44 -9.86 -18.73
C ASP A 110 -2.46 -11.02 -18.97
N GLY A 111 -2.93 -12.06 -19.67
CA GLY A 111 -2.16 -13.27 -19.93
C GLY A 111 -2.03 -14.22 -18.73
N SER A 112 -2.69 -13.94 -17.60
CA SER A 112 -2.77 -14.88 -16.47
C SER A 112 -4.16 -15.50 -16.33
N LYS A 113 -4.22 -16.65 -15.66
CA LYS A 113 -5.46 -17.31 -15.23
C LYS A 113 -5.66 -17.22 -13.72
N LEU A 114 -4.67 -16.69 -13.01
CA LEU A 114 -4.65 -16.63 -11.55
C LEU A 114 -4.79 -15.19 -11.11
N GLU A 115 -5.60 -15.00 -10.07
CA GLU A 115 -5.68 -13.73 -9.39
C GLU A 115 -4.35 -13.41 -8.70
N LYS A 116 -3.92 -12.16 -8.80
CA LYS A 116 -2.72 -11.64 -8.16
C LYS A 116 -3.04 -10.33 -7.46
N LEU A 117 -2.27 -10.03 -6.42
CA LEU A 117 -2.26 -8.69 -5.83
C LEU A 117 -1.43 -7.78 -6.75
N LEU A 118 -2.08 -6.79 -7.35
CA LEU A 118 -1.49 -5.85 -8.29
C LEU A 118 -1.43 -4.46 -7.65
N THR A 119 -0.30 -3.80 -7.84
CA THR A 119 -0.12 -2.37 -7.55
C THR A 119 -0.29 -1.61 -8.86
N THR A 120 -1.46 -0.97 -9.04
CA THR A 120 -1.84 -0.28 -10.28
C THR A 120 -2.11 1.19 -10.02
N LEU A 121 -1.79 2.04 -10.99
CA LEU A 121 -2.09 3.48 -10.99
C LEU A 121 -3.48 3.77 -11.60
N TYR A 122 -4.42 2.84 -11.44
CA TYR A 122 -5.78 2.96 -11.98
C TYR A 122 -6.76 3.37 -10.89
N ASP A 123 -7.89 3.94 -11.29
CA ASP A 123 -9.02 4.12 -10.39
C ASP A 123 -9.47 2.78 -9.82
N LYS A 124 -9.97 2.82 -8.59
CA LYS A 124 -10.49 1.65 -7.88
C LYS A 124 -11.99 1.84 -7.66
N THR A 125 -12.76 0.78 -7.88
CA THR A 125 -14.19 0.80 -7.63
C THR A 125 -14.56 -0.21 -6.55
N ASN A 126 -15.49 0.16 -5.66
CA ASN A 126 -15.91 -0.64 -4.52
C ASN A 126 -14.71 -1.18 -3.71
N TYR A 127 -13.73 -0.32 -3.45
CA TYR A 127 -12.49 -0.67 -2.78
C TYR A 127 -12.70 -0.72 -1.27
N VAL A 128 -12.59 -1.93 -0.72
CA VAL A 128 -12.70 -2.12 0.73
C VAL A 128 -11.38 -1.79 1.41
N VAL A 129 -11.37 -0.91 2.40
CA VAL A 129 -10.14 -0.44 3.04
C VAL A 129 -10.35 -0.05 4.50
N HIS A 130 -9.32 -0.22 5.31
CA HIS A 130 -9.28 0.29 6.69
C HIS A 130 -9.11 1.81 6.69
N TYR A 131 -9.85 2.52 7.54
CA TYR A 131 -9.88 3.99 7.53
C TYR A 131 -8.48 4.66 7.61
N LYS A 132 -7.54 4.09 8.38
CA LYS A 132 -6.15 4.60 8.46
C LYS A 132 -5.42 4.54 7.12
N SER A 133 -5.58 3.45 6.37
CA SER A 133 -4.96 3.32 5.06
C SER A 133 -5.61 4.29 4.08
N LEU A 134 -6.92 4.51 4.18
CA LEU A 134 -7.60 5.51 3.35
C LEU A 134 -7.08 6.94 3.62
N LYS A 135 -6.87 7.30 4.90
CA LYS A 135 -6.24 8.57 5.26
C LYS A 135 -4.85 8.70 4.67
N GLN A 136 -4.02 7.67 4.84
CA GLN A 136 -2.68 7.63 4.25
C GLN A 136 -2.73 7.84 2.73
N TYR A 137 -3.68 7.20 2.05
CA TYR A 137 -3.82 7.39 0.60
C TYR A 137 -4.15 8.85 0.27
N SER A 138 -5.15 9.42 0.95
CA SER A 138 -5.52 10.82 0.76
C SER A 138 -4.38 11.81 1.05
N GLU A 139 -3.52 11.52 2.03
CA GLU A 139 -2.35 12.36 2.36
C GLU A 139 -1.23 12.27 1.30
N MET A 140 -1.18 11.15 0.57
CA MET A 140 -0.17 10.89 -0.46
C MET A 140 -0.62 11.31 -1.86
N GLY A 141 -1.87 11.77 -2.02
CA GLY A 141 -2.49 12.17 -3.30
C GLY A 141 -2.96 10.97 -4.10
#